data_AF-A0A9P6LTT0-F1
#
_entry.id   AF-A0A9P6LTT0-F1
#
_cell.length_a   1.000
_cell.length_b   1.000
_cell.length_c   1.000
_cell.angle_alpha   90.00
_cell.angle_beta   90.00
_cell.angle_gamma   90.00
#
_symmetry.space_group_name_H-M   'P 1'
#
loop_
_entity.id
_entity.type
_entity.pdbx_description
1 polymer ?
#
loop_
_entity_poly.entity_id
_entity_poly.type
_entity_poly.pdbx_seq_one_letter_code
_entity_poly.pdbx_strand_id
1 'polypeptide(L)'
;MTTVSVLLSPVSAEMNKEQQKEYPRKNELPDVNSAIVKKWVSEIDWSKVPKIPVTKADIPNCPDCPKDTKLIPKDACWWTCDGCVAKDDIETCPKEKAWGLTYDDGPSEDTPRLLKKLKQANVTSTFFIVGSRVLEYPEILLQQVKEGHHVAWSHAGMTSLTNEQIVAEIKWTEKIVFDVTGLKAKYWRPPYGDVDNRVREIARQLGYVTVIWTKEWDSNDWQIPDKTITNKEIFRNFKWALSTIPKLKGGVITLEHDLYTQTVNIAGPLLDVGMKKGLEPMDIARCVNDPHPYQNSLMENKPVTQPKKPTEEMDPQSTPQSPAEPKAAGVEKQDGKEDGIPPSIEGVKKPSSGSKLAWTASSIALIVATTLLSL
;
A
#
# COMPACT_ATOMS: atom_id res chain seq x y z
N MET A 1 -17.15 17.99 7.13
CA MET A 1 -16.38 17.56 5.96
C MET A 1 -15.74 18.79 5.37
N THR A 2 -14.45 18.98 5.61
CA THR A 2 -13.70 20.13 5.08
C THR A 2 -13.00 19.65 3.82
N THR A 3 -13.57 19.97 2.65
CA THR A 3 -12.92 19.70 1.36
C THR A 3 -11.77 20.70 1.20
N VAL A 4 -10.53 20.21 1.26
CA VAL A 4 -9.36 20.95 0.81
C VAL A 4 -9.46 21.03 -0.71
N SER A 5 -9.65 22.24 -1.24
CA SER A 5 -9.57 22.49 -2.68
C SER A 5 -8.20 23.11 -2.96
N VAL A 6 -7.19 22.27 -3.16
CA VAL A 6 -5.94 22.73 -3.79
C VAL A 6 -6.28 22.93 -5.27
N LEU A 7 -6.19 24.17 -5.76
CA LEU A 7 -6.24 24.47 -7.20
C LEU A 7 -4.92 23.98 -7.81
N LEU A 8 -4.81 22.67 -8.00
CA LEU A 8 -3.78 22.06 -8.82
C LEU A 8 -4.11 22.39 -10.27
N SER A 9 -3.28 23.22 -10.90
CA SER A 9 -3.24 23.24 -12.37
C SER A 9 -2.60 21.91 -12.78
N PRO A 10 -3.33 20.98 -13.43
CA PRO A 10 -2.73 19.71 -13.84
C PRO A 10 -1.60 20.02 -14.83
N VAL A 11 -0.39 19.56 -14.51
CA VAL A 11 0.56 19.21 -15.57
C VAL A 11 -0.17 18.14 -16.40
N SER A 12 -0.17 18.29 -17.72
CA SER A 12 -1.13 17.65 -18.64
C SER A 12 -1.49 16.21 -18.27
N ALA A 13 -2.79 15.89 -18.34
CA ALA A 13 -3.35 14.57 -18.04
C ALA A 13 -2.74 13.41 -18.84
N GLU A 14 -1.92 13.70 -19.85
CA GLU A 14 -1.12 12.74 -20.61
C GLU A 14 0.34 13.21 -20.61
N MET A 15 1.25 12.39 -20.09
CA MET A 15 2.68 12.57 -20.31
C MET A 15 3.03 12.11 -21.72
N ASN A 16 3.58 13.00 -22.54
CA ASN A 16 3.99 12.63 -23.88
C ASN A 16 5.27 11.76 -23.85
N LYS A 17 5.56 11.10 -24.97
CA LYS A 17 6.71 10.19 -25.09
C LYS A 17 8.07 10.85 -24.83
N GLU A 18 8.21 12.16 -25.04
CA GLU A 18 9.46 12.86 -24.73
C GLU A 18 9.60 13.09 -23.22
N GLN A 19 8.52 13.50 -22.54
CA GLN A 19 8.50 13.63 -21.08
C GLN A 19 8.78 12.29 -20.38
N GLN A 20 8.24 11.18 -20.90
CA GLN A 20 8.52 9.86 -20.34
C GLN A 20 10.00 9.44 -20.44
N LYS A 21 10.75 9.94 -21.43
CA LYS A 21 12.20 9.65 -21.56
C LYS A 21 13.06 10.33 -20.50
N GLU A 22 12.51 11.31 -19.79
CA GLU A 22 13.21 11.96 -18.66
C GLU A 22 13.27 11.06 -17.42
N TYR A 23 12.53 9.95 -17.41
CA TYR A 23 12.43 9.02 -16.31
C TYR A 23 13.22 7.72 -16.57
N PRO A 24 13.63 7.01 -15.51
CA PRO A 24 14.22 5.69 -15.66
C PRO A 24 13.26 4.74 -16.38
N ARG A 25 13.82 3.68 -16.97
CA ARG A 25 12.99 2.68 -17.64
C ARG A 25 12.07 1.97 -16.66
N LYS A 26 10.93 1.53 -17.17
CA LYS A 26 9.94 0.79 -16.39
C LYS A 26 10.54 -0.50 -15.84
N ASN A 27 10.30 -0.79 -14.57
CA ASN A 27 10.77 -1.99 -13.86
C ASN A 27 12.29 -2.19 -13.87
N GLU A 28 13.08 -1.15 -14.16
CA GLU A 28 14.54 -1.17 -14.06
C GLU A 28 14.99 -0.30 -12.87
N LEU A 29 16.06 -0.72 -12.20
CA LEU A 29 16.69 0.09 -11.16
C LEU A 29 17.15 1.43 -11.76
N PRO A 30 16.86 2.57 -11.12
CA PRO A 30 17.33 3.86 -11.62
C PRO A 30 18.87 3.98 -11.63
N ASP A 31 19.41 4.72 -12.61
CA ASP A 31 20.85 4.99 -12.69
C ASP A 31 21.32 5.90 -11.54
N VAL A 32 22.08 5.30 -10.63
CA VAL A 32 22.67 5.97 -9.47
C VAL A 32 23.77 6.97 -9.83
N ASN A 33 24.31 6.91 -11.05
CA ASN A 33 25.37 7.80 -11.51
C ASN A 33 24.85 9.10 -12.15
N SER A 34 23.55 9.20 -12.38
CA SER A 34 22.91 10.40 -12.90
C SER A 34 23.12 11.61 -11.98
N ALA A 35 23.20 12.81 -12.56
CA ALA A 35 23.46 14.03 -11.79
C ALA A 35 22.37 14.30 -10.73
N ILE A 36 21.12 13.98 -11.04
CA ILE A 36 19.99 14.17 -10.12
C ILE A 36 20.06 13.21 -8.93
N VAL A 37 20.41 11.93 -9.17
CA VAL A 37 20.55 10.95 -8.07
C VAL A 37 21.74 11.30 -7.19
N LYS A 38 22.88 11.68 -7.78
CA LYS A 38 24.05 12.16 -7.00
C LYS A 38 23.69 13.34 -6.09
N LYS A 39 22.85 14.25 -6.57
CA LYS A 39 22.34 15.36 -5.74
C LYS A 39 21.51 14.83 -4.57
N TRP A 40 20.51 13.97 -4.81
CA TRP A 40 19.69 13.41 -3.73
C TRP A 40 20.51 12.61 -2.71
N VAL A 41 21.47 11.81 -3.17
CA VAL A 41 22.40 11.05 -2.32
C VAL A 41 23.23 11.98 -1.44
N SER A 42 23.61 13.17 -1.93
CA SER A 42 24.35 14.16 -1.15
C SER A 42 23.53 14.85 -0.05
N GLU A 43 22.19 14.74 -0.10
CA GLU A 43 21.29 15.30 0.91
C GLU A 43 21.13 14.37 2.13
N ILE A 44 21.62 13.13 2.06
CA ILE A 44 21.55 12.14 3.14
C ILE A 44 22.73 12.31 4.11
N ASP A 45 22.42 12.35 5.40
CA ASP A 45 23.38 12.23 6.49
C ASP A 45 23.72 10.75 6.75
N TRP A 46 24.73 10.28 6.01
CA TRP A 46 25.23 8.90 6.10
C TRP A 46 25.80 8.52 7.48
N SER A 47 26.09 9.49 8.35
CA SER A 47 26.57 9.20 9.70
C SER A 47 25.47 8.62 10.60
N LYS A 48 24.20 8.88 10.27
CA LYS A 48 23.03 8.36 10.99
C LYS A 48 22.54 7.03 10.46
N VAL A 49 22.89 6.66 9.23
CA VAL A 49 22.43 5.43 8.58
C VAL A 49 23.17 4.22 9.18
N PRO A 50 22.46 3.25 9.80
CA PRO A 50 23.08 2.03 10.31
C PRO A 50 23.84 1.27 9.22
N LYS A 51 25.02 0.76 9.57
CA LYS A 51 25.89 -0.01 8.66
C LYS A 51 25.45 -1.48 8.59
N ILE A 52 24.21 -1.70 8.15
CA ILE A 52 23.65 -3.04 7.93
C ILE A 52 24.10 -3.53 6.55
N PRO A 53 24.68 -4.74 6.43
CA PRO A 53 25.07 -5.29 5.13
C PRO A 53 23.88 -5.46 4.19
N VAL A 54 24.12 -5.23 2.89
CA VAL A 54 23.15 -5.54 1.85
C VAL A 54 22.90 -7.04 1.80
N THR A 55 21.63 -7.43 1.70
CA THR A 55 21.21 -8.83 1.70
C THR A 55 21.42 -9.43 0.31
N LYS A 56 21.79 -10.72 0.26
CA LYS A 56 21.86 -11.44 -1.02
C LYS A 56 20.48 -12.02 -1.30
N ALA A 57 19.79 -11.47 -2.28
CA ALA A 57 18.52 -12.04 -2.73
C ALA A 57 18.81 -13.24 -3.65
N ASP A 58 18.53 -14.47 -3.18
CA ASP A 58 18.61 -15.69 -4.02
C ASP A 58 17.48 -15.71 -5.08
N ILE A 59 16.42 -14.92 -4.88
CA ILE A 59 15.31 -14.71 -5.81
C ILE A 59 15.30 -13.23 -6.22
N PRO A 60 15.38 -12.89 -7.52
CA PRO A 60 15.21 -11.52 -7.97
C PRO A 60 13.88 -10.96 -7.44
N ASN A 61 13.95 -9.86 -6.70
CA ASN A 61 12.79 -9.16 -6.15
C ASN A 61 12.01 -9.94 -5.09
N CYS A 62 12.61 -10.86 -4.32
CA CYS A 62 11.97 -11.35 -3.10
C CYS A 62 13.02 -11.46 -1.98
N PRO A 63 12.80 -10.80 -0.83
CA PRO A 63 13.70 -10.93 0.31
C PRO A 63 13.59 -12.33 0.92
N ASP A 64 14.48 -13.24 0.53
CA ASP A 64 14.71 -14.46 1.30
C ASP A 64 15.58 -14.12 2.51
N CYS A 65 15.07 -14.44 3.70
CA CYS A 65 15.84 -14.30 4.91
C CYS A 65 17.08 -15.20 4.85
N PRO A 66 18.29 -14.65 5.05
CA PRO A 66 19.51 -15.43 5.04
C PRO A 66 19.37 -16.67 5.91
N LYS A 67 19.60 -17.84 5.32
CA LYS A 67 19.66 -19.11 6.08
C LYS A 67 20.70 -19.03 7.20
N ASP A 68 21.78 -18.29 6.95
CA ASP A 68 22.73 -17.90 7.99
C ASP A 68 22.32 -16.54 8.60
N THR A 69 21.51 -16.61 9.65
CA THR A 69 21.03 -15.43 10.38
C THR A 69 22.14 -14.64 11.08
N LYS A 70 23.37 -15.18 11.17
CA LYS A 70 24.54 -14.44 11.70
C LYS A 70 24.97 -13.29 10.81
N LEU A 71 24.54 -13.28 9.55
CA LEU A 71 24.78 -12.19 8.60
C LEU A 71 23.88 -10.98 8.86
N ILE A 72 22.78 -11.17 9.61
CA ILE A 72 21.84 -10.11 9.96
C ILE A 72 22.28 -9.52 11.31
N PRO A 73 22.65 -8.23 11.37
CA PRO A 73 22.91 -7.55 12.64
C PRO A 73 21.70 -7.68 13.57
N LYS A 74 21.93 -7.94 14.85
CA LYS A 74 20.82 -8.12 15.84
C LYS A 74 19.95 -6.87 15.99
N ASP A 75 20.50 -5.71 15.68
CA ASP A 75 19.86 -4.40 15.69
C ASP A 75 19.29 -4.02 14.32
N ALA A 76 19.28 -4.92 13.33
CA ALA A 76 18.73 -4.65 12.01
C ALA A 76 17.22 -4.39 12.05
N CYS A 77 16.48 -5.02 12.98
CA CYS A 77 15.02 -4.97 13.07
C CYS A 77 14.38 -5.20 11.69
N TRP A 78 14.54 -6.41 11.14
CA TRP A 78 14.17 -6.66 9.75
C TRP A 78 12.79 -7.29 9.65
N TRP A 79 11.80 -6.50 9.22
CA TRP A 79 10.40 -6.89 9.27
C TRP A 79 10.10 -8.21 8.55
N THR A 80 10.59 -8.41 7.33
CA THR A 80 10.37 -9.66 6.58
C THR A 80 10.92 -10.89 7.32
N CYS A 81 12.00 -10.74 8.08
CA CYS A 81 12.72 -11.88 8.66
C CYS A 81 12.34 -12.22 10.09
N ASP A 82 12.19 -11.23 10.95
CA ASP A 82 11.87 -11.46 12.36
C ASP A 82 10.52 -10.82 12.77
N GLY A 83 9.85 -10.12 11.84
CA GLY A 83 8.62 -9.39 12.12
C GLY A 83 8.86 -8.12 12.95
N CYS A 84 10.10 -7.62 13.03
CA CYS A 84 10.41 -6.45 13.81
C CYS A 84 9.84 -5.18 13.18
N VAL A 85 9.08 -4.45 13.99
CA VAL A 85 8.42 -3.19 13.67
C VAL A 85 9.15 -2.12 14.46
N ALA A 86 9.72 -1.14 13.78
CA ALA A 86 10.40 -0.04 14.44
C ALA A 86 9.37 0.88 15.11
N LYS A 87 9.82 1.64 16.11
CA LYS A 87 8.94 2.54 16.89
C LYS A 87 8.11 3.50 16.02
N ASP A 88 8.70 3.97 14.92
CA ASP A 88 8.10 4.99 14.05
C ASP A 88 7.39 4.37 12.84
N ASP A 89 7.35 3.03 12.73
CA ASP A 89 6.55 2.34 11.72
C ASP A 89 5.07 2.37 12.11
N ILE A 90 4.20 2.37 11.09
CA ILE A 90 2.77 2.18 11.25
C ILE A 90 2.41 0.77 10.80
N GLU A 91 2.02 -0.11 11.73
CA GLU A 91 1.56 -1.49 11.42
C GLU A 91 0.09 -1.75 11.76
N THR A 92 -0.51 -0.87 12.57
CA THR A 92 -1.90 -0.94 13.04
C THR A 92 -2.47 0.47 13.17
N CYS A 93 -3.81 0.58 13.20
CA CYS A 93 -4.46 1.83 13.56
C CYS A 93 -4.55 1.95 15.09
N PRO A 94 -4.29 3.12 15.70
CA PRO A 94 -4.42 3.31 17.15
C PRO A 94 -5.86 3.10 17.67
N LYS A 95 -6.88 3.45 16.88
CA LYS A 95 -8.30 3.34 17.27
C LYS A 95 -8.81 1.93 16.97
N GLU A 96 -9.43 1.28 17.96
CA GLU A 96 -10.18 0.03 17.74
C GLU A 96 -11.19 0.18 16.59
N LYS A 97 -11.38 -0.92 15.85
CA LYS A 97 -12.27 -1.00 14.68
C LYS A 97 -11.87 -0.13 13.48
N ALA A 98 -10.91 0.78 13.60
CA ALA A 98 -10.37 1.45 12.43
C ALA A 98 -9.75 0.40 11.49
N TRP A 99 -10.04 0.54 10.21
CA TRP A 99 -9.50 -0.32 9.17
C TRP A 99 -8.80 0.58 8.15
N GLY A 100 -7.47 0.67 8.28
CA GLY A 100 -6.60 1.24 7.26
C GLY A 100 -6.65 0.35 6.03
N LEU A 101 -7.56 0.67 5.12
CA LEU A 101 -7.73 -0.05 3.86
C LEU A 101 -6.64 0.41 2.91
N THR A 102 -5.88 -0.53 2.35
CA THR A 102 -4.77 -0.18 1.46
C THR A 102 -4.67 -1.08 0.24
N TYR A 103 -4.23 -0.51 -0.88
CA TYR A 103 -3.96 -1.24 -2.12
C TYR A 103 -2.60 -0.89 -2.68
N ASP A 104 -1.81 -1.90 -3.00
CA ASP A 104 -0.43 -1.78 -3.46
C ASP A 104 -0.31 -1.99 -4.97
N ASP A 105 0.82 -1.53 -5.50
CA ASP A 105 1.38 -1.84 -6.82
C ASP A 105 0.63 -1.31 -8.04
N GLY A 106 -0.40 -0.50 -7.82
CA GLY A 106 -1.02 0.35 -8.82
C GLY A 106 -0.16 1.55 -9.23
N PRO A 107 -0.69 2.45 -10.07
CA PRO A 107 -1.99 2.33 -10.72
C PRO A 107 -1.99 1.24 -11.80
N SER A 108 -3.19 0.77 -12.14
CA SER A 108 -3.44 -0.28 -13.13
C SER A 108 -4.72 0.02 -13.93
N GLU A 109 -4.96 -0.75 -14.99
CA GLU A 109 -6.23 -0.71 -15.74
C GLU A 109 -7.46 -1.03 -14.87
N ASP A 110 -7.29 -1.77 -13.78
CA ASP A 110 -8.36 -2.19 -12.87
C ASP A 110 -8.64 -1.16 -11.75
N THR A 111 -7.68 -0.29 -11.45
CA THR A 111 -7.80 0.76 -10.42
C THR A 111 -9.07 1.61 -10.56
N PRO A 112 -9.50 2.10 -11.76
CA PRO A 112 -10.72 2.91 -11.87
C PRO A 112 -11.98 2.15 -11.46
N ARG A 113 -12.04 0.83 -11.71
CA ARG A 113 -13.17 -0.01 -11.28
C ARG A 113 -13.20 -0.13 -9.76
N LEU A 114 -12.03 -0.22 -9.11
CA LEU A 114 -11.92 -0.21 -7.65
C LEU A 114 -12.35 1.14 -7.06
N LEU A 115 -11.85 2.26 -7.61
CA LEU A 115 -12.23 3.61 -7.17
C LEU A 115 -13.75 3.83 -7.25
N LYS A 116 -14.40 3.32 -8.31
CA LYS A 116 -15.87 3.36 -8.41
C LYS A 116 -16.55 2.58 -7.28
N LYS A 117 -16.06 1.40 -6.92
CA LYS A 117 -16.61 0.58 -5.81
C LYS A 117 -16.42 1.27 -4.46
N LEU A 118 -15.23 1.82 -4.20
CA LEU A 118 -14.95 2.56 -2.96
C LEU A 118 -15.86 3.79 -2.83
N LYS A 119 -16.02 4.55 -3.92
CA LYS A 119 -16.94 5.69 -3.97
C LYS A 119 -18.40 5.28 -3.71
N GLN A 120 -18.86 4.17 -4.29
CA GLN A 120 -20.21 3.64 -4.06
C GLN A 120 -20.42 3.23 -2.60
N ALA A 121 -19.38 2.72 -1.93
CA ALA A 121 -19.39 2.39 -0.52
C ALA A 121 -19.18 3.60 0.42
N ASN A 122 -18.89 4.80 -0.13
CA ASN A 122 -18.49 5.98 0.62
C ASN A 122 -17.27 5.73 1.54
N VAL A 123 -16.30 5.00 1.01
CA VAL A 123 -15.08 4.58 1.70
C VAL A 123 -13.86 5.26 1.09
N THR A 124 -12.93 5.67 1.95
CA THR A 124 -11.60 6.17 1.58
C THR A 124 -10.57 5.05 1.74
N SER A 125 -9.51 5.07 0.92
CA SER A 125 -8.46 4.05 0.94
C SER A 125 -7.10 4.67 0.60
N THR A 126 -6.06 4.03 1.10
CA THR A 126 -4.67 4.37 0.77
C THR A 126 -4.19 3.54 -0.42
N PHE A 127 -3.69 4.20 -1.46
CA PHE A 127 -3.03 3.53 -2.58
C PHE A 127 -1.53 3.70 -2.45
N PHE A 128 -0.77 2.61 -2.45
CA PHE A 128 0.69 2.58 -2.43
C PHE A 128 1.18 2.26 -3.85
N ILE A 129 1.54 3.30 -4.60
CA ILE A 129 1.79 3.18 -6.05
C ILE A 129 3.25 2.87 -6.39
N VAL A 130 3.49 2.13 -7.47
CA VAL A 130 4.83 1.94 -8.06
C VAL A 130 5.11 3.06 -9.06
N GLY A 131 6.21 3.80 -8.84
CA GLY A 131 6.52 5.02 -9.59
C GLY A 131 6.57 4.82 -11.10
N SER A 132 7.16 3.72 -11.57
CA SER A 132 7.26 3.45 -13.01
C SER A 132 5.91 3.19 -13.70
N ARG A 133 4.86 2.82 -12.97
CA ARG A 133 3.50 2.64 -13.54
C ARG A 133 2.79 3.96 -13.78
N VAL A 134 3.18 5.01 -13.07
CA VAL A 134 2.61 6.36 -13.27
C VAL A 134 2.90 6.88 -14.67
N LEU A 135 4.00 6.44 -15.31
CA LEU A 135 4.29 6.77 -16.70
C LEU A 135 3.18 6.28 -17.66
N GLU A 136 2.49 5.20 -17.31
CA GLU A 136 1.42 4.60 -18.10
C GLU A 136 0.03 5.09 -17.70
N TYR A 137 -0.16 5.46 -16.44
CA TYR A 137 -1.47 5.78 -15.86
C TYR A 137 -1.50 7.09 -15.05
N PRO A 138 -0.99 8.23 -15.59
CA PRO A 138 -0.96 9.50 -14.85
C PRO A 138 -2.36 10.02 -14.48
N GLU A 139 -3.36 9.79 -15.34
CA GLU A 139 -4.75 10.16 -15.12
C GLU A 139 -5.43 9.33 -14.03
N ILE A 140 -5.00 8.08 -13.84
CA ILE A 140 -5.48 7.22 -12.75
C ILE A 140 -4.86 7.66 -11.44
N LEU A 141 -3.57 8.03 -11.45
CA LEU A 141 -2.92 8.62 -10.28
C LEU A 141 -3.69 9.86 -9.80
N LEU A 142 -4.06 10.78 -10.69
CA LEU A 142 -4.87 11.96 -10.33
C LEU A 142 -6.21 11.62 -9.66
N GLN A 143 -6.79 10.46 -9.97
CA GLN A 143 -8.02 9.98 -9.30
C GLN A 143 -7.74 9.39 -7.91
N GLN A 144 -6.57 8.77 -7.69
CA GLN A 144 -6.13 8.22 -6.40
C GLN A 144 -5.65 9.29 -5.41
N VAL A 145 -5.07 10.38 -5.91
CA VAL A 145 -4.32 11.41 -5.15
C VAL A 145 -5.14 12.19 -4.13
N LYS A 146 -6.46 12.00 -4.04
CA LYS A 146 -7.20 12.53 -2.87
C LYS A 146 -6.71 11.91 -1.56
N GLU A 147 -6.17 10.68 -1.59
CA GLU A 147 -5.82 9.85 -0.42
C GLU A 147 -4.53 9.01 -0.62
N GLY A 148 -3.71 9.34 -1.62
CA GLY A 148 -2.64 8.46 -2.14
C GLY A 148 -1.28 8.51 -1.41
N HIS A 149 -0.56 7.39 -1.45
CA HIS A 149 0.75 7.12 -0.83
C HIS A 149 1.70 6.40 -1.83
N HIS A 150 3.00 6.30 -1.57
CA HIS A 150 3.98 5.86 -2.60
C HIS A 150 4.74 4.56 -2.25
N VAL A 151 5.20 3.84 -3.26
CA VAL A 151 6.14 2.69 -3.21
C VAL A 151 7.34 2.98 -4.11
N ALA A 152 8.43 2.23 -3.96
CA ALA A 152 9.63 2.28 -4.79
C ALA A 152 9.34 2.33 -6.32
N TRP A 153 10.32 2.79 -7.11
CA TRP A 153 10.19 3.01 -8.56
C TRP A 153 10.04 1.72 -9.36
N SER A 154 10.96 0.78 -9.14
CA SER A 154 11.06 -0.50 -9.85
C SER A 154 10.44 -1.66 -9.06
N HIS A 155 10.04 -1.41 -7.81
CA HIS A 155 9.52 -2.41 -6.88
C HIS A 155 10.55 -3.49 -6.47
N ALA A 156 11.84 -3.14 -6.39
CA ALA A 156 12.87 -4.04 -5.88
C ALA A 156 12.84 -4.15 -4.33
N GLY A 157 13.24 -5.31 -3.79
CA GLY A 157 13.37 -5.52 -2.34
C GLY A 157 14.47 -4.64 -1.75
N MET A 158 14.11 -3.72 -0.85
CA MET A 158 14.97 -2.61 -0.43
C MET A 158 16.23 -3.05 0.33
N THR A 159 16.19 -4.15 1.08
CA THR A 159 17.37 -4.61 1.86
C THR A 159 18.45 -5.19 0.96
N SER A 160 18.10 -5.60 -0.26
CA SER A 160 19.03 -6.09 -1.28
C SER A 160 19.69 -4.98 -2.11
N LEU A 161 19.24 -3.72 -1.92
CA LEU A 161 19.75 -2.57 -2.64
C LEU A 161 20.88 -1.87 -1.86
N THR A 162 21.81 -1.25 -2.60
CA THR A 162 22.75 -0.29 -2.01
C THR A 162 22.00 0.94 -1.49
N ASN A 163 22.66 1.72 -0.63
CA ASN A 163 22.08 2.93 -0.07
C ASN A 163 21.67 3.95 -1.15
N GLU A 164 22.50 4.11 -2.18
CA GLU A 164 22.24 5.01 -3.31
C GLU A 164 21.06 4.53 -4.16
N GLN A 165 20.94 3.22 -4.35
CA GLN A 165 19.79 2.61 -5.04
C GLN A 165 18.49 2.85 -4.27
N ILE A 166 18.49 2.69 -2.94
CA ILE A 166 17.32 3.00 -2.09
C ILE A 166 16.88 4.46 -2.27
N VAL A 167 17.84 5.40 -2.21
CA VAL A 167 17.55 6.83 -2.44
C VAL A 167 16.95 7.03 -3.82
N ALA A 168 17.54 6.42 -4.86
CA ALA A 168 17.07 6.56 -6.23
C ALA A 168 15.65 6.02 -6.42
N GLU A 169 15.35 4.83 -5.89
CA GLU A 169 14.02 4.21 -5.91
C GLU A 169 12.95 5.14 -5.34
N ILE A 170 13.18 5.67 -4.12
CA ILE A 170 12.20 6.52 -3.44
C ILE A 170 12.06 7.87 -4.17
N LYS A 171 13.17 8.51 -4.53
CA LYS A 171 13.16 9.86 -5.10
C LYS A 171 12.64 9.92 -6.53
N TRP A 172 12.86 8.87 -7.33
CA TRP A 172 12.24 8.81 -8.66
C TRP A 172 10.73 8.64 -8.57
N THR A 173 10.22 7.83 -7.64
CA THR A 173 8.78 7.79 -7.38
C THR A 173 8.26 9.13 -6.86
N GLU A 174 8.96 9.77 -5.92
CA GLU A 174 8.58 11.12 -5.44
C GLU A 174 8.48 12.11 -6.60
N LYS A 175 9.47 12.11 -7.51
CA LYS A 175 9.53 13.03 -8.64
C LYS A 175 8.34 12.84 -9.57
N ILE A 176 8.05 11.61 -10.03
CA ILE A 176 6.96 11.39 -10.98
C ILE A 176 5.61 11.76 -10.37
N VAL A 177 5.39 11.43 -9.09
CA VAL A 177 4.13 11.80 -8.45
C VAL A 177 4.04 13.31 -8.27
N PHE A 178 5.11 13.98 -7.85
CA PHE A 178 5.11 15.43 -7.73
C PHE A 178 4.88 16.11 -9.09
N ASP A 179 5.48 15.63 -10.16
CA ASP A 179 5.34 16.21 -11.49
C ASP A 179 3.91 16.05 -12.04
N VAL A 180 3.21 14.96 -11.72
CA VAL A 180 1.81 14.75 -12.11
C VAL A 180 0.83 15.50 -11.20
N THR A 181 1.12 15.59 -9.90
CA THR A 181 0.10 15.92 -8.89
C THR A 181 0.38 17.19 -8.10
N GLY A 182 1.62 17.70 -8.11
CA GLY A 182 2.08 18.77 -7.23
C GLY A 182 2.22 18.37 -5.74
N LEU A 183 2.04 17.09 -5.40
CA LEU A 183 2.01 16.61 -4.01
C LEU A 183 3.21 15.70 -3.71
N LYS A 184 3.66 15.75 -2.45
CA LYS A 184 4.72 14.87 -1.91
C LYS A 184 4.14 14.01 -0.80
N ALA A 185 3.89 12.73 -1.06
CA ALA A 185 3.37 11.81 -0.04
C ALA A 185 4.28 11.75 1.20
N LYS A 186 3.66 11.68 2.37
CA LYS A 186 4.36 11.50 3.65
C LYS A 186 4.59 10.03 4.00
N TYR A 187 3.77 9.13 3.48
CA TYR A 187 3.87 7.72 3.78
C TYR A 187 4.34 6.92 2.58
N TRP A 188 5.06 5.86 2.88
CA TRP A 188 5.50 4.88 1.90
C TRP A 188 5.35 3.46 2.44
N ARG A 189 5.34 2.49 1.53
CA ARG A 189 5.40 1.08 1.88
C ARG A 189 6.58 0.42 1.14
N PRO A 190 7.44 -0.32 1.85
CA PRO A 190 8.55 -1.04 1.22
C PRO A 190 8.00 -2.23 0.43
N PRO A 191 8.45 -2.45 -0.83
CA PRO A 191 8.18 -3.66 -1.59
C PRO A 191 8.39 -4.92 -0.75
N TYR A 192 7.45 -5.87 -0.79
CA TYR A 192 7.50 -7.14 -0.05
C TYR A 192 7.53 -7.00 1.49
N GLY A 193 7.26 -5.80 2.03
CA GLY A 193 7.53 -5.49 3.43
C GLY A 193 9.03 -5.44 3.75
N ASP A 194 9.91 -5.40 2.74
CA ASP A 194 11.35 -5.56 2.89
C ASP A 194 12.00 -4.31 3.48
N VAL A 195 12.12 -4.28 4.81
CA VAL A 195 12.65 -3.11 5.50
C VAL A 195 13.44 -3.49 6.75
N ASP A 196 14.65 -2.95 6.84
CA ASP A 196 15.51 -2.96 8.01
C ASP A 196 15.76 -1.52 8.49
N ASN A 197 16.48 -1.34 9.60
CA ASN A 197 16.77 -0.01 10.14
C ASN A 197 17.63 0.87 9.22
N ARG A 198 18.37 0.31 8.27
CA ARG A 198 19.13 1.05 7.26
C ARG A 198 18.18 1.67 6.24
N VAL A 199 17.26 0.85 5.71
CA VAL A 199 16.23 1.29 4.78
C VAL A 199 15.30 2.32 5.45
N ARG A 200 14.84 2.06 6.69
CA ARG A 200 14.00 3.01 7.45
C ARG A 200 14.66 4.35 7.63
N GLU A 201 15.93 4.36 8.04
CA GLU A 201 16.63 5.61 8.30
C GLU A 201 16.81 6.44 7.02
N ILE A 202 17.09 5.81 5.87
CA ILE A 202 17.14 6.51 4.59
C ILE A 202 15.76 7.11 4.25
N ALA A 203 14.69 6.32 4.32
CA ALA A 203 13.35 6.79 4.03
C ALA A 203 12.91 7.94 4.97
N ARG A 204 13.25 7.84 6.27
CA ARG A 204 12.98 8.86 7.28
C ARG A 204 13.70 10.18 6.97
N GLN A 205 14.96 10.13 6.56
CA GLN A 205 15.70 11.34 6.15
C GLN A 205 15.12 11.98 4.89
N LEU A 206 14.47 11.19 4.02
CA LEU A 206 13.70 11.67 2.87
C LEU A 206 12.29 12.16 3.22
N GLY A 207 11.92 12.18 4.51
CA GLY A 207 10.63 12.69 4.99
C GLY A 207 9.50 11.67 4.98
N TYR A 208 9.79 10.39 4.77
CA TYR A 208 8.80 9.32 4.70
C TYR A 208 8.59 8.59 6.03
N VAL A 209 7.34 8.22 6.28
CA VAL A 209 6.93 7.32 7.37
C VAL A 209 6.60 5.95 6.80
N THR A 210 7.29 4.93 7.30
CA THR A 210 7.11 3.54 6.85
C THR A 210 5.78 2.98 7.33
N VAL A 211 4.99 2.46 6.40
CA VAL A 211 3.72 1.79 6.67
C VAL A 211 3.83 0.33 6.26
N ILE A 212 3.54 -0.54 7.22
CA ILE A 212 3.42 -1.99 7.04
C ILE A 212 1.95 -2.38 7.32
N TRP A 213 1.58 -3.61 7.01
CA TRP A 213 0.25 -4.13 7.31
C TRP A 213 0.24 -4.93 8.60
N THR A 214 -0.94 -5.06 9.19
CA THR A 214 -1.11 -5.94 10.34
C THR A 214 -0.88 -7.38 9.87
N LYS A 215 0.04 -8.12 10.52
CA LYS A 215 0.56 -9.40 10.02
C LYS A 215 -0.51 -10.44 9.64
N GLU A 216 -1.63 -10.48 10.35
CA GLU A 216 -2.75 -11.39 10.07
C GLU A 216 -3.70 -10.91 8.96
N TRP A 217 -3.52 -9.69 8.44
CA TRP A 217 -4.40 -8.98 7.51
C TRP A 217 -3.80 -8.83 6.10
N ASP A 218 -2.94 -9.77 5.73
CA ASP A 218 -2.53 -10.01 4.35
C ASP A 218 -3.60 -10.84 3.62
N SER A 219 -4.16 -10.29 2.54
CA SER A 219 -5.15 -10.98 1.71
C SER A 219 -4.58 -12.22 0.99
N ASN A 220 -3.25 -12.26 0.82
CA ASN A 220 -2.49 -13.19 -0.02
C ASN A 220 -2.86 -13.14 -1.50
N ASP A 221 -3.48 -12.06 -1.96
CA ASP A 221 -3.89 -11.90 -3.35
C ASP A 221 -2.70 -11.78 -4.33
N TRP A 222 -1.50 -11.46 -3.84
CA TRP A 222 -0.23 -11.56 -4.59
C TRP A 222 0.05 -12.95 -5.18
N GLN A 223 -0.64 -14.00 -4.72
CA GLN A 223 -0.60 -15.36 -5.27
C GLN A 223 -1.50 -15.56 -6.52
N ILE A 224 -2.23 -14.53 -6.96
CA ILE A 224 -3.10 -14.59 -8.14
C ILE A 224 -2.32 -14.93 -9.43
N PRO A 225 -1.16 -14.32 -9.72
CA PRO A 225 -0.38 -14.65 -10.92
C PRO A 225 0.05 -16.12 -10.98
N ASP A 226 0.35 -16.72 -9.82
CA ASP A 226 0.71 -18.13 -9.70
C ASP A 226 -0.49 -19.07 -9.80
N LYS A 227 -1.71 -18.52 -9.86
CA LYS A 227 -2.99 -19.24 -9.91
C LYS A 227 -3.19 -20.17 -8.70
N THR A 228 -2.54 -19.87 -7.58
CA THR A 228 -2.62 -20.63 -6.33
C THR A 228 -3.65 -20.07 -5.35
N ILE A 229 -4.27 -18.92 -5.67
CA ILE A 229 -5.34 -18.32 -4.89
C ILE A 229 -6.51 -17.87 -5.77
N THR A 230 -7.72 -18.02 -5.24
CA THR A 230 -9.00 -17.61 -5.83
C THR A 230 -9.69 -16.54 -4.98
N ASN A 231 -10.71 -15.87 -5.52
CA ASN A 231 -11.54 -14.95 -4.74
C ASN A 231 -12.15 -15.59 -3.48
N LYS A 232 -12.49 -16.89 -3.55
CA LYS A 232 -13.02 -17.64 -2.40
C LYS A 232 -11.98 -17.80 -1.30
N GLU A 233 -10.71 -17.98 -1.66
CA GLU A 233 -9.60 -18.08 -0.71
C GLU A 233 -9.24 -16.72 -0.12
N ILE A 234 -9.18 -15.66 -0.92
CA ILE A 234 -9.00 -14.28 -0.44
C ILE A 234 -10.09 -13.95 0.60
N PHE A 235 -11.35 -14.22 0.27
CA PHE A 235 -12.46 -14.01 1.20
C PHE A 235 -12.37 -14.89 2.45
N ARG A 236 -11.86 -16.12 2.34
CA ARG A 236 -11.61 -16.99 3.50
C ARG A 236 -10.50 -16.42 4.39
N ASN A 237 -9.42 -15.91 3.81
CA ASN A 237 -8.31 -15.28 4.53
C ASN A 237 -8.82 -14.07 5.31
N PHE A 238 -9.62 -13.21 4.68
CA PHE A 238 -10.22 -12.06 5.36
C PHE A 238 -11.14 -12.47 6.52
N LYS A 239 -11.99 -13.49 6.33
CA LYS A 239 -12.81 -14.04 7.42
C LYS A 239 -11.99 -14.61 8.58
N TRP A 240 -10.85 -15.23 8.27
CA TRP A 240 -9.91 -15.66 9.31
C TRP A 240 -9.29 -14.46 10.03
N ALA A 241 -8.84 -13.44 9.29
CA ALA A 241 -8.28 -12.22 9.86
C ALA A 241 -9.27 -11.51 10.80
N LEU A 242 -10.55 -11.46 10.46
CA LEU A 242 -11.62 -10.95 11.34
C LEU A 242 -11.68 -11.65 12.70
N SER A 243 -11.32 -12.94 12.78
CA SER A 243 -11.29 -13.68 14.06
C SER A 243 -10.15 -13.26 14.98
N THR A 244 -9.18 -12.48 14.48
CA THR A 244 -8.02 -11.99 15.23
C THR A 244 -8.30 -10.67 15.94
N ILE A 245 -9.35 -9.94 15.55
CA ILE A 245 -9.73 -8.64 16.13
C ILE A 245 -9.70 -8.62 17.66
N PRO A 246 -10.27 -9.61 18.39
CA PRO A 246 -10.29 -9.58 19.85
C PRO A 246 -8.89 -9.61 20.52
N LYS A 247 -7.84 -9.96 19.77
CA LYS A 247 -6.45 -9.99 20.25
C LYS A 247 -5.69 -8.70 19.97
N LEU A 248 -6.26 -7.81 19.16
CA LEU A 248 -5.63 -6.55 18.76
C LEU A 248 -5.96 -5.46 19.77
N LYS A 249 -4.98 -4.60 20.06
CA LYS A 249 -5.13 -3.44 20.97
C LYS A 249 -5.56 -2.16 20.23
N GLY A 250 -5.97 -2.29 18.98
CA GLY A 250 -6.28 -1.20 18.06
C GLY A 250 -6.99 -1.70 16.81
N GLY A 251 -7.00 -0.88 15.78
CA GLY A 251 -7.49 -1.22 14.46
C GLY A 251 -6.45 -1.94 13.61
N VAL A 252 -6.79 -2.18 12.36
CA VAL A 252 -6.03 -3.04 11.43
C VAL A 252 -5.61 -2.26 10.20
N ILE A 253 -4.53 -2.68 9.58
CA ILE A 253 -4.12 -2.24 8.24
C ILE A 253 -4.08 -3.47 7.34
N THR A 254 -4.84 -3.47 6.24
CA THR A 254 -4.86 -4.58 5.28
C THR A 254 -3.78 -4.44 4.21
N LEU A 255 -3.37 -5.56 3.62
CA LEU A 255 -2.59 -5.61 2.39
C LEU A 255 -3.37 -6.32 1.29
N GLU A 256 -3.60 -5.59 0.19
CA GLU A 256 -4.26 -5.99 -1.05
C GLU A 256 -3.56 -5.32 -2.24
N HIS A 257 -3.78 -5.78 -3.46
CA HIS A 257 -3.14 -5.23 -4.67
C HIS A 257 -4.19 -4.89 -5.75
N ASP A 258 -4.23 -3.64 -6.21
CA ASP A 258 -5.25 -3.19 -7.18
C ASP A 258 -4.90 -3.44 -8.65
N LEU A 259 -3.78 -4.12 -8.92
CA LEU A 259 -3.43 -4.59 -10.26
C LEU A 259 -4.08 -5.91 -10.68
N TYR A 260 -4.83 -6.55 -9.79
CA TYR A 260 -5.50 -7.83 -10.08
C TYR A 260 -7.01 -7.69 -10.18
N THR A 261 -7.57 -8.11 -11.31
CA THR A 261 -9.02 -8.12 -11.55
C THR A 261 -9.77 -8.86 -10.45
N GLN A 262 -9.23 -9.99 -9.99
CA GLN A 262 -9.80 -10.79 -8.92
C GLN A 262 -9.87 -9.99 -7.61
N THR A 263 -8.79 -9.32 -7.19
CA THR A 263 -8.82 -8.47 -5.97
C THR A 263 -9.89 -7.39 -6.08
N VAL A 264 -9.96 -6.69 -7.21
CA VAL A 264 -10.98 -5.65 -7.44
C VAL A 264 -12.41 -6.21 -7.46
N ASN A 265 -12.60 -7.46 -7.92
CA ASN A 265 -13.91 -8.11 -7.90
C ASN A 265 -14.40 -8.39 -6.48
N ILE A 266 -13.51 -8.85 -5.59
CA ILE A 266 -13.89 -9.23 -4.21
C ILE A 266 -13.89 -8.06 -3.23
N ALA A 267 -13.34 -6.89 -3.58
CA ALA A 267 -13.30 -5.70 -2.71
C ALA A 267 -14.66 -5.32 -2.10
N GLY A 268 -15.74 -5.33 -2.89
CA GLY A 268 -17.11 -5.04 -2.40
C GLY A 268 -17.57 -6.03 -1.32
N PRO A 269 -17.58 -7.34 -1.60
CA PRO A 269 -17.87 -8.36 -0.59
C PRO A 269 -17.01 -8.28 0.68
N LEU A 270 -15.72 -7.93 0.57
CA LEU A 270 -14.85 -7.74 1.74
C LEU A 270 -15.30 -6.54 2.58
N LEU A 271 -15.54 -5.39 1.94
CA LEU A 271 -16.06 -4.18 2.60
C LEU A 271 -17.38 -4.48 3.33
N ASP A 272 -18.32 -5.13 2.65
CA ASP A 272 -19.63 -5.47 3.22
C ASP A 272 -19.50 -6.31 4.50
N VAL A 273 -18.65 -7.34 4.49
CA VAL A 273 -18.46 -8.21 5.66
C VAL A 273 -17.69 -7.49 6.76
N GLY A 274 -16.64 -6.74 6.41
CA GLY A 274 -15.84 -5.98 7.38
C GLY A 274 -16.69 -4.95 8.11
N MET A 275 -17.47 -4.16 7.37
CA MET A 275 -18.37 -3.14 7.93
C MET A 275 -19.50 -3.76 8.75
N LYS A 276 -20.08 -4.90 8.33
CA LYS A 276 -21.04 -5.66 9.16
C LYS A 276 -20.44 -6.20 10.46
N LYS A 277 -19.13 -6.45 10.49
CA LYS A 277 -18.38 -6.82 11.70
C LYS A 277 -17.92 -5.60 12.51
N GLY A 278 -18.31 -4.40 12.09
CA GLY A 278 -18.08 -3.15 12.80
C GLY A 278 -16.74 -2.50 12.49
N LEU A 279 -16.01 -2.93 11.45
CA LEU A 279 -14.83 -2.21 10.98
C LEU A 279 -15.22 -0.92 10.26
N GLU A 280 -14.37 0.10 10.40
CA GLU A 280 -14.53 1.42 9.81
C GLU A 280 -13.40 1.62 8.79
N PRO A 281 -13.62 1.33 7.49
CA PRO A 281 -12.59 1.48 6.47
C PRO A 281 -12.25 2.95 6.20
N MET A 282 -10.96 3.24 6.10
CA MET A 282 -10.39 4.58 5.88
C MET A 282 -8.96 4.49 5.32
N ASP A 283 -8.44 5.61 4.84
CA ASP A 283 -7.04 5.79 4.51
C ASP A 283 -6.13 5.83 5.76
N ILE A 284 -4.84 5.61 5.55
CA ILE A 284 -3.81 5.55 6.59
C ILE A 284 -3.72 6.86 7.38
N ALA A 285 -3.83 8.01 6.73
CA ALA A 285 -3.73 9.30 7.41
C ALA A 285 -4.85 9.46 8.44
N ARG A 286 -6.10 9.14 8.06
CA ARG A 286 -7.23 9.09 8.99
C ARG A 286 -7.05 8.01 10.06
N CYS A 287 -6.55 6.83 9.68
CA CYS A 287 -6.28 5.72 10.59
C CYS A 287 -5.34 6.13 11.74
N VAL A 288 -4.32 6.97 11.48
CA VAL A 288 -3.37 7.47 12.49
C VAL A 288 -3.64 8.90 12.97
N ASN A 289 -4.81 9.47 12.65
CA ASN A 289 -5.18 10.85 12.98
C ASN A 289 -4.17 11.92 12.51
N ASP A 290 -3.60 11.74 11.32
CA ASP A 290 -2.73 12.74 10.70
C ASP A 290 -3.53 13.67 9.76
N PRO A 291 -3.67 14.97 10.11
CA PRO A 291 -4.33 15.93 9.22
C PRO A 291 -3.46 16.38 8.04
N HIS A 292 -2.19 15.95 7.97
CA HIS A 292 -1.20 16.41 6.99
C HIS A 292 -0.54 15.21 6.25
N PRO A 293 -1.27 14.50 5.37
CA PRO A 293 -0.76 13.32 4.66
C PRO A 293 0.34 13.59 3.63
N TYR A 294 0.64 14.87 3.37
CA TYR A 294 1.65 15.29 2.41
C TYR A 294 2.74 16.11 3.09
N GLN A 295 4.00 15.87 2.73
CA GLN A 295 5.15 16.61 3.25
C GLN A 295 5.06 18.11 2.94
N ASN A 296 4.51 18.46 1.77
CA ASN A 296 4.32 19.84 1.34
C ASN A 296 2.97 20.47 1.78
N SER A 297 2.14 19.76 2.56
CA SER A 297 0.91 20.34 3.15
C SER A 297 1.19 21.28 4.33
N LEU A 298 2.35 21.16 4.98
CA LEU A 298 2.78 22.05 6.06
C LEU A 298 3.26 23.43 5.57
N MET A 299 3.38 23.63 4.26
CA MET A 299 3.89 24.89 3.67
C MET A 299 2.82 25.93 3.32
N GLU A 300 1.53 25.66 3.55
CA GLU A 300 0.44 26.63 3.35
C GLU A 300 -0.18 27.11 4.67
N ASN A 301 0.62 27.78 5.51
CA ASN A 301 0.09 28.73 6.50
C ASN A 301 -0.35 30.03 5.82
N LYS A 302 -1.31 29.96 4.90
CA LYS A 302 -2.14 31.12 4.53
C LYS A 302 -3.54 30.89 5.09
N PRO A 303 -4.09 31.80 5.90
CA PRO A 303 -5.44 31.65 6.41
C PRO A 303 -6.42 31.62 5.23
N VAL A 304 -7.11 30.49 5.05
CA VAL A 304 -8.16 30.35 4.06
C VAL A 304 -9.37 31.16 4.53
N THR A 305 -9.56 32.35 3.95
CA THR A 305 -10.83 33.07 4.07
C THR A 305 -11.89 32.31 3.30
N GLN A 306 -12.95 31.89 4.01
CA GLN A 306 -14.16 31.29 3.46
C GLN A 306 -14.71 32.18 2.32
N PRO A 307 -15.12 31.63 1.17
CA PRO A 307 -15.91 32.36 0.20
C PRO A 307 -17.21 32.82 0.88
N LYS A 308 -17.48 34.13 0.88
CA LYS A 308 -18.79 34.64 1.29
C LYS A 308 -19.86 33.99 0.41
N LYS A 309 -20.84 33.37 1.07
CA LYS A 309 -22.05 32.84 0.46
C LYS A 309 -22.68 33.92 -0.44
N PRO A 310 -23.02 33.65 -1.70
CA PRO A 310 -23.82 34.58 -2.50
C PRO A 310 -25.17 34.77 -1.82
N THR A 311 -25.49 36.00 -1.45
CA THR A 311 -26.85 36.42 -1.15
C THR A 311 -27.60 36.46 -2.47
N GLU A 312 -28.47 35.47 -2.71
CA GLU A 312 -29.51 35.57 -3.74
C GLU A 312 -30.55 36.58 -3.29
N GLU A 313 -30.52 37.78 -3.88
CA GLU A 313 -31.72 38.59 -4.07
C GLU A 313 -32.46 38.02 -5.29
N MET A 314 -33.73 37.65 -5.07
CA MET A 314 -34.68 37.30 -6.13
C MET A 314 -35.12 38.58 -6.87
N ASP A 315 -35.13 38.54 -8.20
CA ASP A 315 -36.02 39.38 -9.03
C ASP A 315 -36.72 38.48 -10.09
N PRO A 316 -38.06 38.53 -10.23
CA PRO A 316 -38.81 37.51 -10.96
C PRO A 316 -39.27 38.02 -12.32
N GLN A 317 -38.62 37.60 -13.42
CA GLN A 317 -39.27 37.56 -14.74
C GLN A 317 -38.37 36.94 -15.81
N SER A 318 -38.66 35.69 -16.19
CA SER A 318 -38.78 35.23 -17.59
C SER A 318 -38.79 33.71 -17.66
N THR A 319 -39.95 33.11 -17.92
CA THR A 319 -40.06 31.78 -18.53
C THR A 319 -39.78 31.89 -20.03
N PRO A 320 -39.09 30.90 -20.64
CA PRO A 320 -39.84 30.00 -21.51
C PRO A 320 -39.38 28.53 -21.57
N GLN A 321 -40.40 27.66 -21.59
CA GLN A 321 -40.59 26.38 -22.31
C GLN A 321 -39.47 25.34 -22.52
N SER A 322 -39.84 24.12 -22.11
CA SER A 322 -39.17 22.83 -22.32
C SER A 322 -39.33 22.29 -23.76
N PRO A 323 -38.34 21.53 -24.25
CA PRO A 323 -38.59 20.49 -25.24
C PRO A 323 -38.24 19.07 -24.74
N ALA A 324 -39.28 18.22 -24.86
CA ALA A 324 -39.36 16.77 -25.10
C ALA A 324 -38.15 15.83 -24.93
N GLU A 325 -38.42 14.73 -24.22
CA GLU A 325 -37.67 13.47 -24.19
C GLU A 325 -37.57 12.76 -25.56
N PRO A 326 -36.47 12.03 -25.82
CA PRO A 326 -36.49 10.89 -26.71
C PRO A 326 -36.47 9.55 -25.95
N LYS A 327 -37.18 8.62 -26.57
CA LYS A 327 -37.56 7.28 -26.13
C LYS A 327 -36.40 6.30 -26.01
N ALA A 328 -36.64 5.30 -25.16
CA ALA A 328 -35.87 4.09 -24.95
C ALA A 328 -35.55 3.31 -26.25
N ALA A 329 -34.32 2.83 -26.34
CA ALA A 329 -33.91 1.73 -27.20
C ALA A 329 -33.27 0.65 -26.31
N GLY A 330 -33.72 -0.59 -26.49
CA GLY A 330 -33.40 -1.73 -25.63
C GLY A 330 -31.94 -2.18 -25.72
N VAL A 331 -31.46 -2.74 -24.61
CA VAL A 331 -30.21 -3.50 -24.56
C VAL A 331 -30.55 -4.89 -24.00
N GLU A 332 -30.12 -5.89 -24.76
CA GLU A 332 -30.21 -7.32 -24.49
C GLU A 332 -29.64 -7.69 -23.13
N LYS A 333 -30.32 -8.63 -22.46
CA LYS A 333 -29.81 -9.33 -21.28
C LYS A 333 -28.71 -10.28 -21.72
N GLN A 334 -27.49 -10.07 -21.20
CA GLN A 334 -26.49 -11.13 -21.13
C GLN A 334 -26.50 -11.70 -19.71
N ASP A 335 -26.85 -12.98 -19.62
CA ASP A 335 -26.84 -13.79 -18.41
C ASP A 335 -25.39 -14.02 -17.95
N GLY A 336 -24.95 -13.25 -16.95
CA GLY A 336 -23.75 -13.53 -16.17
C GLY A 336 -24.12 -14.28 -14.90
N LYS A 337 -23.70 -15.55 -14.79
CA LYS A 337 -23.80 -16.36 -13.56
C LYS A 337 -23.19 -15.61 -12.38
N GLU A 338 -24.02 -15.24 -11.41
CA GLU A 338 -23.59 -14.89 -10.06
C GLU A 338 -23.16 -16.17 -9.34
N ASP A 339 -21.85 -16.34 -9.13
CA ASP A 339 -21.35 -17.36 -8.20
C ASP A 339 -21.68 -16.91 -6.77
N GLY A 340 -22.75 -17.50 -6.23
CA GLY A 340 -23.31 -17.20 -4.92
C GLY A 340 -22.31 -17.34 -3.77
N ILE A 341 -22.48 -16.45 -2.79
CA ILE A 341 -21.78 -16.43 -1.50
C ILE A 341 -21.98 -17.78 -0.77
N PRO A 342 -20.93 -18.54 -0.43
CA PRO A 342 -21.09 -19.76 0.36
C PRO A 342 -21.36 -19.41 1.84
N PRO A 343 -22.30 -20.09 2.51
CA PRO A 343 -22.62 -19.84 3.91
C PRO A 343 -21.50 -20.29 4.87
N SER A 344 -21.61 -19.79 6.09
CA SER A 344 -20.75 -19.94 7.28
C SER A 344 -19.89 -21.20 7.34
N ILE A 345 -18.57 -21.00 7.47
CA ILE A 345 -17.63 -22.02 7.92
C ILE A 345 -17.18 -21.58 9.32
N GLU A 346 -17.72 -22.20 10.36
CA GLU A 346 -17.19 -22.08 11.73
C GLU A 346 -15.99 -23.02 11.89
N GLY A 347 -14.94 -22.56 12.60
CA GLY A 347 -13.72 -23.34 12.84
C GLY A 347 -12.57 -23.08 11.85
N VAL A 348 -12.38 -21.83 11.40
CA VAL A 348 -11.32 -21.48 10.45
C VAL A 348 -9.96 -21.48 11.17
N LYS A 349 -9.19 -22.57 11.01
CA LYS A 349 -7.72 -22.54 11.22
C LYS A 349 -7.08 -21.73 10.09
N LYS A 350 -5.97 -21.05 10.35
CA LYS A 350 -5.19 -20.36 9.32
C LYS A 350 -4.95 -21.37 8.16
N PRO A 351 -5.36 -21.08 6.91
CA PRO A 351 -4.99 -21.91 5.78
C PRO A 351 -3.46 -22.00 5.74
N SER A 352 -2.91 -23.19 5.49
CA SER A 352 -1.46 -23.33 5.37
C SER A 352 -0.98 -22.40 4.27
N SER A 353 -0.25 -21.35 4.65
CA SER A 353 0.56 -20.61 3.69
C SER A 353 1.51 -21.64 3.07
N GLY A 354 1.52 -21.72 1.75
CA GLY A 354 2.54 -22.44 1.00
C GLY A 354 3.89 -21.73 1.15
N SER A 355 4.41 -21.68 2.37
CA SER A 355 5.79 -21.37 2.68
C SER A 355 6.33 -22.63 3.35
N LYS A 356 7.01 -23.48 2.59
CA LYS A 356 7.94 -24.44 3.19
C LYS A 356 9.10 -23.64 3.79
N LEU A 357 8.91 -23.13 5.00
CA LEU A 357 9.99 -22.86 5.92
C LEU A 357 9.75 -23.78 7.12
N ALA A 358 10.45 -24.92 7.06
CA ALA A 358 10.37 -25.99 8.03
C ALA A 358 10.81 -25.46 9.40
N TRP A 359 9.88 -25.48 10.34
CA TRP A 359 10.21 -25.48 11.76
C TRP A 359 10.69 -26.88 12.12
N THR A 360 11.98 -27.04 12.43
CA THR A 360 12.44 -28.15 13.27
C THR A 360 13.15 -27.57 14.48
N ALA A 361 12.47 -27.66 15.62
CA ALA A 361 13.07 -27.43 16.93
C ALA A 361 14.25 -28.39 17.12
N SER A 362 15.38 -27.86 17.60
CA SER A 362 16.56 -28.65 17.95
C SER A 362 16.24 -29.73 18.98
N SER A 363 16.83 -30.89 18.74
CA SER A 363 16.85 -32.09 19.54
C SER A 363 17.19 -31.82 21.01
N ILE A 364 16.32 -32.26 21.90
CA ILE A 364 16.67 -32.58 23.29
C ILE A 364 17.42 -33.91 23.27
N ALA A 365 18.72 -33.87 23.56
CA ALA A 365 19.53 -35.05 23.77
C ALA A 365 19.16 -35.71 25.10
N LEU A 366 18.65 -36.95 25.05
CA LEU A 366 18.49 -37.81 26.20
C LEU A 366 19.81 -38.56 26.42
N ILE A 367 20.58 -38.15 27.42
CA ILE A 367 21.72 -38.89 27.96
C ILE A 367 21.13 -40.06 28.75
N VAL A 368 21.31 -41.29 28.27
CA VAL A 368 21.12 -42.51 29.07
C VAL A 368 22.49 -42.94 29.57
N ALA A 369 22.72 -42.76 30.87
CA ALA A 369 23.86 -43.29 31.58
C ALA A 369 23.65 -44.79 31.86
N THR A 370 24.58 -45.61 31.39
CA THR A 370 24.88 -46.95 31.88
C THR A 370 25.34 -46.92 33.34
N THR A 371 24.69 -47.68 34.23
CA THR A 371 25.29 -48.67 35.16
C THR A 371 24.27 -49.13 36.21
N LEU A 372 24.05 -50.44 36.32
CA LEU A 372 23.70 -51.21 37.53
C LEU A 372 23.71 -52.69 37.11
N LEU A 373 24.86 -53.36 37.26
CA LEU A 373 25.20 -54.28 38.36
C LEU A 373 24.19 -55.43 38.56
N SER A 374 24.64 -56.62 38.18
CA SER A 374 24.19 -57.90 38.71
C SER A 374 25.02 -58.23 39.95
N LEU A 375 24.34 -58.71 41.00
CA LEU A 375 24.82 -59.22 42.29
C LEU A 375 25.20 -58.20 43.37
#